data_AF-R7HQ83-F1
#
_entry.id   AF-R7HQ83-F1
#
_cell.length_a   1.000
_cell.length_b   1.000
_cell.length_c   1.000
_cell.angle_alpha   90.00
_cell.angle_beta   90.00
_cell.angle_gamma   90.00
#
_symmetry.space_group_name_H-M   'P 1'
#
loop_
_entity.id
_entity.type
_entity.pdbx_description
1 polymer ?
#
loop_
_entity_poly.entity_id
_entity_poly.type
_entity_poly.pdbx_seq_one_letter_code
_entity_poly.pdbx_strand_id
1 'polypeptide(L)'
;MGCDASPLPDDYDALKQGAVVQTRMSGKPFDYAFAPAVDYYLKAHLFGDIFARDVLTYSEREIVTVAALSAIDGVEPQLKAHVAGARRMGVTDRQLRAIPEVLEQKVGRMEAFRAAKAVAEEFGEVFVEGRPIEHQVFPTGEPNTEYAKYFIGNSYIAPLLSEGLPMSNVTFEPRCRNNWHVHHRGAQVLICVGGEGWYQEWGKPARRLHQGDVVNIPAEVKHWHGAAADSWFQHIAIAVPADGASNEWLEPVTDEEYDKLR
;
A
#
# COMPACT_ATOMS: atom_id res chain seq x y z
N MET A 1 26.40 -21.86 5.99
CA MET A 1 25.52 -22.29 7.09
C MET A 1 25.83 -21.41 8.29
N GLY A 2 24.81 -20.98 9.03
CA GLY A 2 24.98 -20.11 10.22
C GLY A 2 25.50 -20.87 11.44
N CYS A 3 25.90 -20.14 12.48
CA CYS A 3 26.28 -20.72 13.77
C CYS A 3 25.06 -21.23 14.54
N ASP A 4 25.28 -22.25 15.38
CA ASP A 4 24.29 -22.69 16.38
C ASP A 4 24.22 -21.71 17.55
N ALA A 5 23.08 -21.72 18.25
CA ALA A 5 22.91 -20.95 19.48
C ALA A 5 23.72 -21.57 20.62
N SER A 6 24.16 -20.75 21.58
CA SER A 6 24.78 -21.23 22.80
C SER A 6 23.83 -22.15 23.59
N PRO A 7 24.33 -23.17 24.30
CA PRO A 7 23.50 -24.00 25.16
C PRO A 7 22.89 -23.15 26.29
N LEU A 8 21.65 -23.45 26.65
CA LEU A 8 20.98 -22.83 27.79
C LEU A 8 21.45 -23.46 29.11
N PRO A 9 21.39 -22.73 30.24
CA PRO A 9 21.65 -23.30 31.56
C PRO A 9 20.73 -24.47 31.89
N ASP A 10 21.21 -25.43 32.67
CA ASP A 10 20.44 -26.62 33.07
C ASP A 10 19.15 -26.28 33.85
N ASP A 11 19.12 -25.13 34.52
CA ASP A 11 18.00 -24.63 35.32
C ASP A 11 17.14 -23.59 34.56
N TYR A 12 17.29 -23.50 33.24
CA TYR A 12 16.54 -22.54 32.42
C TYR A 12 15.02 -22.83 32.42
N ASP A 13 14.24 -21.86 32.91
CA ASP A 13 12.77 -21.90 32.90
C ASP A 13 12.22 -21.05 31.75
N ALA A 14 11.88 -21.71 30.64
CA ALA A 14 11.38 -21.06 29.43
C ALA A 14 10.09 -20.27 29.67
N LEU A 15 9.17 -20.77 30.51
CA LEU A 15 7.91 -20.10 30.79
C LEU A 15 8.16 -18.79 31.53
N LYS A 16 9.01 -18.83 32.56
CA LYS A 16 9.36 -17.66 33.37
C LYS A 16 10.14 -16.63 32.55
N GLN A 17 11.16 -17.05 31.82
CA GLN A 17 11.98 -16.14 31.01
C GLN A 17 11.17 -15.56 29.86
N GLY A 18 10.34 -16.38 29.20
CA GLY A 18 9.46 -15.94 28.15
C GLY A 18 8.43 -14.93 28.61
N ALA A 19 7.87 -15.05 29.81
CA ALA A 19 6.99 -14.03 30.38
C ALA A 19 7.69 -12.68 30.57
N VAL A 20 8.97 -12.68 30.96
CA VAL A 20 9.79 -11.45 31.09
C VAL A 20 10.01 -10.81 29.72
N VAL A 21 10.44 -11.59 28.73
CA VAL A 21 10.70 -11.12 27.35
C VAL A 21 9.41 -10.57 26.73
N GLN A 22 8.31 -11.31 26.82
CA GLN A 22 6.99 -10.91 26.34
C GLN A 22 6.55 -9.58 26.95
N THR A 23 6.67 -9.43 28.27
CA THR A 23 6.28 -8.21 28.99
C THR A 23 7.12 -7.02 28.53
N ARG A 24 8.44 -7.21 28.36
CA ARG A 24 9.34 -6.16 27.86
C ARG A 24 8.95 -5.71 26.45
N MET A 25 8.75 -6.66 25.53
CA MET A 25 8.44 -6.36 24.14
C MET A 25 7.07 -5.68 23.98
N SER A 26 6.04 -6.23 24.62
CA SER A 26 4.68 -5.67 24.54
C SER A 26 4.48 -4.41 25.40
N GLY A 27 5.40 -4.12 26.32
CA GLY A 27 5.35 -2.99 27.24
C GLY A 27 4.42 -3.19 28.44
N LYS A 28 3.73 -4.33 28.54
CA LYS A 28 2.85 -4.69 29.65
C LYS A 28 2.70 -6.20 29.75
N PRO A 29 2.37 -6.76 30.92
CA PRO A 29 2.02 -8.17 31.02
C PRO A 29 0.80 -8.46 30.13
N PHE A 30 0.82 -9.61 29.46
CA PHE A 30 -0.30 -10.05 28.64
C PHE A 30 -0.61 -11.52 28.91
N ASP A 31 -1.90 -11.81 29.00
CA ASP A 31 -2.43 -13.10 29.45
C ASP A 31 -3.61 -13.51 28.57
N TYR A 32 -3.51 -14.70 27.99
CA TYR A 32 -4.57 -15.33 27.19
C TYR A 32 -5.39 -16.30 28.03
N ALA A 33 -6.05 -15.81 29.07
CA ALA A 33 -6.85 -16.63 29.99
C ALA A 33 -7.97 -17.44 29.28
N PHE A 34 -8.48 -16.97 28.14
CA PHE A 34 -9.49 -17.70 27.36
C PHE A 34 -8.92 -18.92 26.61
N ALA A 35 -7.61 -18.96 26.38
CA ALA A 35 -6.91 -20.06 25.70
C ALA A 35 -5.56 -20.34 26.38
N PRO A 36 -5.54 -20.99 27.57
CA PRO A 36 -4.33 -21.18 28.38
C PRO A 36 -3.20 -21.93 27.65
N ALA A 37 -3.53 -22.83 26.73
CA ALA A 37 -2.53 -23.51 25.91
C ALA A 37 -1.79 -22.54 24.98
N VAL A 38 -2.51 -21.60 24.36
CA VAL A 38 -1.93 -20.56 23.50
C VAL A 38 -1.06 -19.62 24.34
N ASP A 39 -1.54 -19.24 25.53
CA ASP A 39 -0.77 -18.43 26.48
C ASP A 39 0.59 -19.08 26.79
N TYR A 40 0.56 -20.37 27.14
CA TYR A 40 1.75 -21.16 27.42
C TYR A 40 2.69 -21.23 26.21
N TYR A 41 2.19 -21.56 25.01
CA TYR A 41 3.03 -21.65 23.82
C TYR A 41 3.66 -20.32 23.43
N LEU A 42 2.93 -19.21 23.57
CA LEU A 42 3.51 -17.89 23.33
C LEU A 42 4.61 -17.60 24.35
N LYS A 43 4.37 -17.81 25.64
CA LYS A 43 5.36 -17.50 26.68
C LYS A 43 6.53 -18.48 26.65
N ALA A 44 6.31 -19.76 26.88
CA ALA A 44 7.37 -20.76 26.99
C ALA A 44 8.10 -20.97 25.66
N HIS A 45 7.37 -21.21 24.57
CA HIS A 45 8.02 -21.59 23.32
C HIS A 45 8.50 -20.39 22.50
N LEU A 46 7.60 -19.44 22.18
CA LEU A 46 7.99 -18.29 21.35
C LEU A 46 8.94 -17.34 22.11
N PHE A 47 8.56 -16.85 23.29
CA PHE A 47 9.38 -15.87 24.01
C PHE A 47 10.46 -16.49 24.90
N GLY A 48 10.29 -17.73 25.35
CA GLY A 48 11.30 -18.46 26.11
C GLY A 48 12.32 -19.10 25.18
N ASP A 49 11.95 -20.19 24.51
CA ASP A 49 12.90 -21.00 23.73
C ASP A 49 13.46 -20.27 22.50
N ILE A 50 12.61 -19.67 21.67
CA ILE A 50 13.06 -19.09 20.39
C ILE A 50 13.86 -17.81 20.62
N PHE A 51 13.39 -16.96 21.53
CA PHE A 51 14.03 -15.68 21.84
C PHE A 51 15.29 -15.84 22.70
N ALA A 52 15.44 -16.94 23.46
CA ALA A 52 16.68 -17.23 24.19
C ALA A 52 17.85 -17.64 23.29
N ARG A 53 17.59 -18.01 22.03
CA ARG A 53 18.67 -18.29 21.07
C ARG A 53 19.43 -17.00 20.75
N ASP A 54 20.73 -16.99 20.99
CA ASP A 54 21.59 -15.80 20.92
C ASP A 54 22.23 -15.54 19.55
N VAL A 55 21.87 -16.33 18.53
CA VAL A 55 22.34 -16.13 17.14
C VAL A 55 21.96 -14.76 16.58
N LEU A 56 20.81 -14.22 17.02
CA LEU A 56 20.39 -12.84 16.77
C LEU A 56 20.03 -12.20 18.10
N THR A 57 20.46 -10.94 18.26
CA THR A 57 20.01 -10.08 19.36
C THR A 57 18.50 -9.81 19.26
N TYR A 58 17.88 -9.38 20.35
CA TYR A 58 16.46 -9.00 20.33
C TYR A 58 16.16 -7.90 19.31
N SER A 59 17.03 -6.90 19.20
CA SER A 59 16.89 -5.82 18.21
C SER A 59 16.91 -6.35 16.78
N GLU A 60 17.86 -7.24 16.45
CA GLU A 60 17.95 -7.84 15.12
C GLU A 60 16.73 -8.71 14.80
N ARG A 61 16.26 -9.49 15.78
CA ARG A 61 15.03 -10.30 15.63
C ARG A 61 13.83 -9.42 15.32
N GLU A 62 13.65 -8.33 16.05
CA GLU A 62 12.51 -7.45 15.81
C GLU A 62 12.60 -6.72 14.47
N ILE A 63 13.80 -6.34 13.99
CA ILE A 63 13.97 -5.82 12.63
C ILE A 63 13.53 -6.86 11.59
N VAL A 64 13.94 -8.12 11.75
CA VAL A 64 13.52 -9.22 10.86
C VAL A 64 12.01 -9.43 10.92
N THR A 65 11.40 -9.40 12.10
CA THR A 65 9.95 -9.56 12.28
C THR A 65 9.17 -8.43 11.63
N VAL A 66 9.60 -7.16 11.82
CA VAL A 66 8.97 -6.00 11.16
C VAL A 66 9.05 -6.14 9.63
N ALA A 67 10.22 -6.54 9.10
CA ALA A 67 10.38 -6.77 7.66
C ALA A 67 9.46 -7.90 7.16
N ALA A 68 9.39 -9.04 7.86
CA ALA A 68 8.53 -10.15 7.48
C ALA A 68 7.03 -9.79 7.53
N LEU A 69 6.60 -9.10 8.59
CA LEU A 69 5.20 -8.68 8.74
C LEU A 69 4.80 -7.62 7.71
N SER A 70 5.74 -6.78 7.26
CA SER A 70 5.46 -5.81 6.18
C SER A 70 5.12 -6.47 4.84
N ALA A 71 5.52 -7.73 4.64
CA ALA A 71 5.24 -8.51 3.43
C ALA A 71 3.91 -9.27 3.46
N ILE A 72 3.16 -9.21 4.57
CA ILE A 72 1.91 -9.95 4.75
C ILE A 72 0.75 -8.95 4.80
N ASP A 73 -0.22 -9.09 3.90
CA ASP A 73 -1.43 -8.26 3.89
C ASP A 73 -2.36 -8.63 5.05
N GLY A 74 -3.01 -7.65 5.68
CA GLY A 74 -4.02 -7.88 6.73
C GLY A 74 -3.45 -8.17 8.13
N VAL A 75 -2.15 -8.02 8.35
CA VAL A 75 -1.49 -8.15 9.67
C VAL A 75 -0.99 -6.81 10.22
N GLU A 76 -1.62 -5.71 9.82
CA GLU A 76 -1.28 -4.35 10.27
C GLU A 76 -1.25 -4.22 11.80
N PRO A 77 -2.19 -4.81 12.58
CA PRO A 77 -2.12 -4.75 14.04
C PRO A 77 -0.85 -5.40 14.61
N GLN A 78 -0.39 -6.51 14.03
CA GLN A 78 0.82 -7.21 14.42
C GLN A 78 2.06 -6.42 14.03
N LEU A 79 2.10 -5.89 12.79
CA LEU A 79 3.20 -5.04 12.33
C LEU A 79 3.36 -3.83 13.25
N LYS A 80 2.27 -3.14 13.58
CA LYS A 80 2.27 -2.02 14.53
C LYS A 80 2.80 -2.42 15.90
N ALA A 81 2.32 -3.55 16.44
CA ALA A 81 2.77 -4.04 17.74
C ALA A 81 4.28 -4.34 17.75
N HIS A 82 4.82 -4.89 16.66
CA HIS A 82 6.24 -5.19 16.52
C HIS A 82 7.11 -3.96 16.22
N VAL A 83 6.61 -2.92 15.55
CA VAL A 83 7.33 -1.64 15.46
C VAL A 83 7.53 -1.03 16.85
N ALA A 84 6.47 -1.01 17.67
CA ALA A 84 6.55 -0.56 19.06
C ALA A 84 7.45 -1.48 19.91
N GLY A 85 7.35 -2.80 19.70
CA GLY A 85 8.16 -3.82 20.37
C GLY A 85 9.64 -3.69 20.05
N ALA A 86 9.99 -3.54 18.78
CA ALA A 86 11.34 -3.29 18.28
C ALA A 86 12.03 -2.14 19.04
N ARG A 87 11.32 -1.02 19.20
CA ARG A 87 11.81 0.14 19.95
C ARG A 87 12.16 -0.21 21.41
N ARG A 88 11.28 -0.96 22.10
CA ARG A 88 11.49 -1.42 23.50
C ARG A 88 12.60 -2.47 23.62
N MET A 89 12.82 -3.23 22.55
CA MET A 89 13.86 -4.25 22.48
C MET A 89 15.23 -3.69 22.09
N GLY A 90 15.31 -2.41 21.74
CA GLY A 90 16.58 -1.68 21.55
C GLY A 90 16.89 -1.33 20.10
N VAL A 91 15.93 -1.46 19.18
CA VAL A 91 16.04 -0.87 17.84
C VAL A 91 15.92 0.65 17.99
N THR A 92 16.91 1.38 17.50
CA THR A 92 16.91 2.85 17.60
C THR A 92 15.85 3.48 16.71
N ASP A 93 15.38 4.67 17.08
CA ASP A 93 14.43 5.44 16.26
C ASP A 93 14.95 5.67 14.84
N ARG A 94 16.27 5.89 14.69
CA ARG A 94 16.93 5.99 13.38
C ARG A 94 16.82 4.70 12.57
N GLN A 95 17.05 3.54 13.20
CA GLN A 95 16.94 2.25 12.51
C GLN A 95 15.50 1.97 12.09
N LEU A 96 14.51 2.20 12.97
CA LEU A 96 13.10 2.01 12.63
C LEU A 96 12.68 2.84 11.42
N ARG A 97 13.10 4.10 11.37
CA ARG A 97 12.83 5.00 10.24
C ARG A 97 13.55 4.64 8.95
N ALA A 98 14.64 3.88 9.03
CA ALA A 98 15.37 3.41 7.85
C ALA A 98 14.76 2.13 7.26
N ILE A 99 13.93 1.39 8.01
CA ILE A 99 13.35 0.12 7.53
C ILE A 99 12.55 0.32 6.22
N PRO A 100 11.64 1.30 6.10
CA PRO A 100 10.86 1.47 4.87
C PRO A 100 11.73 1.71 3.64
N GLU A 101 12.75 2.56 3.73
CA GLU A 101 13.67 2.84 2.63
C GLU A 101 14.42 1.57 2.18
N VAL A 102 14.88 0.75 3.13
CA VAL A 102 15.56 -0.51 2.80
C VAL A 102 14.58 -1.49 2.14
N LEU A 103 13.35 -1.58 2.63
CA LEU A 103 12.31 -2.43 2.03
C LEU A 103 11.99 -1.97 0.61
N GLU A 104 11.90 -0.67 0.34
CA GLU A 104 11.63 -0.16 -1.00
C GLU A 104 12.74 -0.54 -1.98
N GLN A 105 14.00 -0.43 -1.55
CA GLN A 105 15.16 -0.74 -2.40
C GLN A 105 15.38 -2.24 -2.62
N LYS A 106 14.96 -3.09 -1.68
CA LYS A 106 15.33 -4.53 -1.66
C LYS A 106 14.16 -5.49 -1.85
N VAL A 107 12.94 -5.05 -1.57
CA VAL A 107 11.74 -5.89 -1.54
C VAL A 107 10.67 -5.32 -2.46
N GLY A 108 10.12 -4.15 -2.12
CA GLY A 108 9.03 -3.55 -2.87
C GLY A 108 8.39 -2.36 -2.18
N ARG A 109 7.65 -1.57 -2.99
CA ARG A 109 6.96 -0.36 -2.53
C ARG A 109 5.83 -0.65 -1.56
N MET A 110 5.16 -1.80 -1.68
CA MET A 110 4.03 -2.15 -0.82
C MET A 110 4.49 -2.47 0.60
N GLU A 111 5.57 -3.24 0.73
CA GLU A 111 6.20 -3.57 2.01
C GLU A 111 6.73 -2.32 2.70
N ALA A 112 7.42 -1.47 1.92
CA ALA A 112 7.87 -0.16 2.38
C ALA A 112 6.71 0.71 2.88
N PHE A 113 5.60 0.79 2.12
CA PHE A 113 4.41 1.55 2.51
C PHE A 113 3.80 1.03 3.82
N ARG A 114 3.61 -0.29 3.96
CA ARG A 114 3.07 -0.90 5.19
C ARG A 114 3.97 -0.60 6.39
N ALA A 115 5.29 -0.73 6.23
CA ALA A 115 6.26 -0.42 7.27
C ALA A 115 6.28 1.08 7.61
N ALA A 116 6.30 1.96 6.61
CA ALA A 116 6.31 3.41 6.79
C ALA A 116 5.08 3.89 7.55
N LYS A 117 3.90 3.38 7.19
CA LYS A 117 2.65 3.66 7.89
C LYS A 117 2.71 3.23 9.36
N ALA A 118 3.14 2.00 9.63
CA ALA A 118 3.26 1.49 11.00
C ALA A 118 4.30 2.28 11.84
N VAL A 119 5.41 2.69 11.22
CA VAL A 119 6.44 3.55 11.82
C VAL A 119 5.87 4.93 12.13
N ALA A 120 5.22 5.59 11.16
CA ALA A 120 4.60 6.89 11.37
C ALA A 120 3.57 6.86 12.52
N GLU A 121 2.75 5.81 12.59
CA GLU A 121 1.80 5.63 13.68
C GLU A 121 2.47 5.48 15.06
N GLU A 122 3.58 4.75 15.18
CA GLU A 122 4.34 4.65 16.45
C GLU A 122 4.93 5.99 16.87
N PHE A 123 5.32 6.84 15.90
CA PHE A 123 5.86 8.17 16.19
C PHE A 123 4.79 9.26 16.29
N GLY A 124 3.51 8.94 16.11
CA GLY A 124 2.42 9.91 16.13
C GLY A 124 2.46 10.90 14.96
N GLU A 125 3.02 10.49 13.84
CA GLU A 125 3.20 11.31 12.64
C GLU A 125 2.01 11.17 11.68
N VAL A 126 1.73 12.25 10.97
CA VAL A 126 0.73 12.22 9.90
C VAL A 126 1.33 11.48 8.70
N PHE A 127 0.69 10.39 8.30
CA PHE A 127 1.07 9.62 7.12
C PHE A 127 0.14 9.97 5.96
N VAL A 128 0.70 10.49 4.86
CA VAL A 128 -0.05 11.07 3.74
C VAL A 128 0.18 10.36 2.40
N GLU A 129 1.04 9.34 2.38
CA GLU A 129 1.28 8.56 1.17
C GLU A 129 0.05 7.70 0.85
N GLY A 130 -0.28 7.57 -0.43
CA GLY A 130 -1.32 6.64 -0.87
C GLY A 130 -0.78 5.24 -1.14
N ARG A 131 -1.62 4.24 -0.92
CA ARG A 131 -1.33 2.82 -1.12
C ARG A 131 -0.80 2.59 -2.55
N PRO A 132 0.42 2.05 -2.72
CA PRO A 132 0.96 1.68 -4.01
C PRO A 132 0.13 0.59 -4.69
N ILE A 133 0.37 0.37 -5.98
CA ILE A 133 -0.28 -0.71 -6.73
C ILE A 133 0.40 -2.03 -6.38
N GLU A 134 -0.39 -2.98 -5.87
CA GLU A 134 0.06 -4.34 -5.57
C GLU A 134 0.18 -5.15 -6.87
N HIS A 135 1.24 -5.94 -7.01
CA HIS A 135 1.49 -6.80 -8.17
C HIS A 135 1.33 -6.08 -9.52
N GLN A 136 1.90 -4.87 -9.64
CA GLN A 136 1.83 -4.07 -10.86
C GLN A 136 2.30 -4.85 -12.10
N VAL A 137 1.39 -5.14 -13.03
CA VAL A 137 1.66 -5.89 -14.27
C VAL A 137 2.01 -4.97 -15.44
N PHE A 138 1.39 -3.80 -15.51
CA PHE A 138 1.59 -2.83 -16.60
C PHE A 138 2.58 -1.74 -16.17
N PRO A 139 3.43 -1.25 -17.09
CA PRO A 139 4.40 -0.20 -16.78
C PRO A 139 3.69 1.11 -16.42
N THR A 140 4.27 1.87 -15.48
CA THR A 140 3.76 3.21 -15.10
C THR A 140 3.76 4.18 -16.29
N GLY A 141 4.82 4.13 -17.09
CA GLY A 141 5.03 5.03 -18.22
C GLY A 141 5.74 6.32 -17.84
N GLU A 142 5.80 7.24 -18.80
CA GLU A 142 6.43 8.55 -18.64
C GLU A 142 5.44 9.59 -18.11
N PRO A 143 5.91 10.66 -17.44
CA PRO A 143 5.04 11.74 -16.99
C PRO A 143 4.18 12.29 -18.13
N ASN A 144 2.88 12.48 -17.88
CA ASN A 144 1.89 13.00 -18.82
C ASN A 144 2.02 14.52 -19.03
N THR A 145 3.15 14.95 -19.60
CA THR A 145 3.50 16.37 -19.74
C THR A 145 2.61 17.10 -20.75
N GLU A 146 2.22 16.44 -21.85
CA GLU A 146 1.42 17.05 -22.92
C GLU A 146 0.01 17.43 -22.45
N TYR A 147 -0.61 16.57 -21.64
CA TYR A 147 -1.98 16.79 -21.16
C TYR A 147 -2.04 17.32 -19.73
N ALA A 148 -0.91 17.58 -19.06
CA ALA A 148 -0.85 17.98 -17.64
C ALA A 148 -1.83 19.12 -17.27
N LYS A 149 -2.06 20.08 -18.17
CA LYS A 149 -3.03 21.18 -17.98
C LYS A 149 -4.50 20.76 -17.82
N TYR A 150 -4.84 19.53 -18.18
CA TYR A 150 -6.19 18.95 -18.06
C TYR A 150 -6.29 17.97 -16.88
N PHE A 151 -5.29 17.95 -16.01
CA PHE A 151 -5.20 17.04 -14.88
C PHE A 151 -4.93 17.84 -13.61
N ILE A 152 -5.53 17.38 -12.51
CA ILE A 152 -5.19 17.82 -11.17
C ILE A 152 -4.32 16.73 -10.56
N GLY A 153 -3.08 17.06 -10.16
CA GLY A 153 -2.09 16.07 -9.70
C GLY A 153 -1.28 15.45 -10.84
N ASN A 154 -0.44 14.47 -10.52
CA ASN A 154 0.46 13.84 -11.50
C ASN A 154 -0.12 12.56 -12.09
N SER A 155 0.01 12.42 -13.40
CA SER A 155 -0.32 11.21 -14.14
C SER A 155 0.83 10.79 -15.07
N TYR A 156 0.83 9.52 -15.43
CA TYR A 156 1.84 8.88 -16.28
C TYR A 156 1.16 8.05 -17.36
N ILE A 157 1.79 7.97 -18.53
CA ILE A 157 1.25 7.27 -19.69
C ILE A 157 2.30 6.30 -20.23
N ALA A 158 1.91 5.03 -20.33
CA ALA A 158 2.65 4.01 -21.06
C ALA A 158 1.83 3.57 -22.29
N PRO A 159 2.23 3.95 -23.51
CA PRO A 159 1.60 3.45 -24.73
C PRO A 159 1.68 1.92 -24.81
N LEU A 160 0.58 1.25 -25.14
CA LEU A 160 0.50 -0.20 -25.33
C LEU A 160 0.32 -0.56 -26.81
N LEU A 161 -0.58 0.15 -27.49
CA LEU A 161 -0.83 0.03 -28.92
C LEU A 161 -1.19 1.39 -29.50
N SER A 162 -0.61 1.76 -30.65
CA SER A 162 -0.85 3.08 -31.26
C SER A 162 -1.65 3.01 -32.55
N GLU A 163 -1.53 1.93 -33.33
CA GLU A 163 -2.21 1.80 -34.63
C GLU A 163 -3.48 0.96 -34.52
N GLY A 164 -4.52 1.36 -35.27
CA GLY A 164 -5.80 0.67 -35.35
C GLY A 164 -6.69 0.91 -34.13
N LEU A 165 -6.22 0.57 -32.93
CA LEU A 165 -6.94 0.74 -31.67
C LEU A 165 -5.98 1.35 -30.62
N PRO A 166 -5.92 2.69 -30.50
CA PRO A 166 -5.04 3.33 -29.54
C PRO A 166 -5.35 2.91 -28.10
N MET A 167 -4.34 2.40 -27.41
CA MET A 167 -4.41 1.94 -26.03
C MET A 167 -3.18 2.38 -25.24
N SER A 168 -3.40 2.86 -24.03
CA SER A 168 -2.33 3.19 -23.09
C SER A 168 -2.71 2.73 -21.69
N ASN A 169 -1.71 2.28 -20.92
CA ASN A 169 -1.86 2.21 -19.46
C ASN A 169 -1.65 3.63 -18.90
N VAL A 170 -2.63 4.12 -18.16
CA VAL A 170 -2.58 5.43 -17.48
C VAL A 170 -2.44 5.17 -16.00
N THR A 171 -1.46 5.81 -15.37
CA THR A 171 -1.22 5.73 -13.93
C THR A 171 -1.51 7.08 -13.30
N PHE A 172 -2.33 7.09 -12.26
CA PHE A 172 -2.65 8.26 -11.45
C PHE A 172 -2.00 8.15 -10.07
N GLU A 173 -1.32 9.21 -9.63
CA GLU A 173 -1.00 9.40 -8.21
C GLU A 173 -2.28 9.52 -7.37
N PRO A 174 -2.22 9.27 -6.05
CA PRO A 174 -3.33 9.51 -5.16
C PRO A 174 -3.93 10.91 -5.36
N ARG A 175 -5.27 10.99 -5.39
CA ARG A 175 -6.06 12.19 -5.72
C ARG A 175 -5.92 12.75 -7.14
N CYS A 176 -5.06 12.17 -7.98
CA CYS A 176 -4.93 12.65 -9.36
C CYS A 176 -6.18 12.28 -10.16
N ARG A 177 -6.72 13.26 -10.88
CA ARG A 177 -7.85 13.06 -11.80
C ARG A 177 -7.76 13.98 -12.99
N ASN A 178 -8.37 13.56 -14.10
CA ASN A 178 -8.54 14.44 -15.24
C ASN A 178 -9.72 15.41 -15.03
N ASN A 179 -9.74 16.48 -15.83
CA ASN A 179 -10.88 17.37 -15.92
C ASN A 179 -12.09 16.62 -16.48
N TRP A 180 -13.27 17.22 -16.29
CA TRP A 180 -14.43 16.82 -17.07
C TRP A 180 -14.10 16.89 -18.57
N HIS A 181 -14.53 15.89 -19.33
CA HIS A 181 -14.31 15.86 -20.78
C HIS A 181 -15.34 15.00 -21.50
N VAL A 182 -15.39 15.16 -22.82
CA VAL A 182 -16.29 14.43 -23.73
C VAL A 182 -15.48 13.83 -24.87
N HIS A 183 -15.75 12.57 -25.18
CA HIS A 183 -15.33 11.94 -26.43
C HIS A 183 -16.46 12.10 -27.46
N HIS A 184 -16.25 12.90 -28.50
CA HIS A 184 -17.23 13.08 -29.57
C HIS A 184 -17.07 11.99 -30.63
N ARG A 185 -18.21 11.41 -31.05
CA ARG A 185 -18.33 10.32 -32.04
C ARG A 185 -17.64 8.99 -31.69
N GLY A 186 -16.50 9.03 -31.00
CA GLY A 186 -15.80 7.87 -30.45
C GLY A 186 -16.24 7.54 -29.03
N ALA A 187 -16.04 6.29 -28.61
CA ALA A 187 -16.26 5.85 -27.24
C ALA A 187 -14.93 5.63 -26.52
N GLN A 188 -14.97 5.52 -25.20
CA GLN A 188 -13.81 5.12 -24.41
C GLN A 188 -14.15 3.90 -23.56
N VAL A 189 -13.20 2.98 -23.43
CA VAL A 189 -13.29 1.87 -22.49
C VAL A 189 -12.12 1.95 -21.52
N LEU A 190 -12.42 1.85 -20.23
CA LEU A 190 -11.43 1.73 -19.17
C LEU A 190 -11.42 0.29 -18.65
N ILE A 191 -10.25 -0.32 -18.58
CA ILE A 191 -10.04 -1.60 -17.90
C ILE A 191 -9.13 -1.32 -16.70
N CYS A 192 -9.65 -1.43 -15.49
CA CYS A 192 -8.93 -1.13 -14.27
C CYS A 192 -7.95 -2.26 -13.96
N VAL A 193 -6.65 -1.96 -13.89
CA VAL A 193 -5.60 -2.98 -13.79
C VAL A 193 -4.78 -2.90 -12.50
N GLY A 194 -4.95 -1.85 -11.68
CA GLY A 194 -4.27 -1.76 -10.40
C GLY A 194 -4.79 -0.64 -9.51
N GLY A 195 -4.74 -0.87 -8.20
CA GLY A 195 -5.14 0.11 -7.19
C GLY A 195 -6.62 0.49 -7.22
N GLU A 196 -6.95 1.68 -6.71
CA GLU A 196 -8.34 2.13 -6.54
C GLU A 196 -8.56 3.53 -7.07
N GLY A 197 -9.70 3.73 -7.71
CA GLY A 197 -10.03 4.97 -8.41
C GLY A 197 -11.50 5.34 -8.36
N TRP A 198 -11.82 6.38 -9.14
CA TRP A 198 -13.16 6.90 -9.32
C TRP A 198 -13.44 7.12 -10.80
N TYR A 199 -14.70 6.93 -11.16
CA TYR A 199 -15.29 7.38 -12.42
C TYR A 199 -16.61 8.06 -12.14
N GLN A 200 -16.90 9.15 -12.84
CA GLN A 200 -18.19 9.81 -12.72
C GLN A 200 -18.67 10.38 -14.04
N GLU A 201 -19.93 10.10 -14.36
CA GLU A 201 -20.67 10.79 -15.41
C GLU A 201 -21.36 12.04 -14.87
N TRP A 202 -21.50 13.05 -15.72
CA TRP A 202 -22.16 14.29 -15.34
C TRP A 202 -23.61 14.04 -14.86
N GLY A 203 -23.93 14.58 -13.70
CA GLY A 203 -25.25 14.42 -13.08
C GLY A 203 -25.52 13.03 -12.47
N LYS A 204 -24.54 12.12 -12.46
CA LYS A 204 -24.66 10.79 -11.82
C LYS A 204 -23.76 10.68 -10.59
N PRO A 205 -24.06 9.76 -9.66
CA PRO A 205 -23.14 9.42 -8.57
C PRO A 205 -21.81 8.89 -9.12
N ALA A 206 -20.72 9.22 -8.43
CA ALA A 206 -19.42 8.63 -8.74
C ALA A 206 -19.41 7.12 -8.39
N ARG A 207 -18.74 6.35 -9.25
CA ARG A 207 -18.50 4.91 -9.09
C ARG A 207 -17.06 4.71 -8.62
N ARG A 208 -16.87 4.04 -7.47
CA ARG A 208 -15.55 3.56 -7.04
C ARG A 208 -15.10 2.44 -7.96
N LEU A 209 -13.83 2.46 -8.36
CA LEU A 209 -13.21 1.51 -9.27
C LEU A 209 -12.15 0.70 -8.54
N HIS A 210 -12.14 -0.60 -8.79
CA HIS A 210 -11.13 -1.54 -8.29
C HIS A 210 -10.51 -2.29 -9.47
N GLN A 211 -9.37 -2.94 -9.22
CA GLN A 211 -8.77 -3.85 -10.20
C GLN A 211 -9.80 -4.88 -10.70
N GLY A 212 -9.87 -5.05 -12.02
CA GLY A 212 -10.83 -5.92 -12.71
C GLY A 212 -12.13 -5.22 -13.15
N ASP A 213 -12.42 -4.01 -12.67
CA ASP A 213 -13.55 -3.24 -13.15
C ASP A 213 -13.38 -2.80 -14.61
N VAL A 214 -14.49 -2.81 -15.35
CA VAL A 214 -14.57 -2.24 -16.70
C VAL A 214 -15.60 -1.10 -16.71
N VAL A 215 -15.23 -0.01 -17.36
CA VAL A 215 -16.09 1.15 -17.59
C VAL A 215 -16.23 1.34 -19.09
N ASN A 216 -17.46 1.27 -19.60
CA ASN A 216 -17.79 1.64 -20.96
C ASN A 216 -18.35 3.06 -20.95
N ILE A 217 -17.73 3.95 -21.71
CA ILE A 217 -18.04 5.38 -21.76
C ILE A 217 -18.50 5.69 -23.18
N PRO A 218 -19.82 5.74 -23.43
CA PRO A 218 -20.36 6.05 -24.74
C PRO A 218 -19.91 7.43 -25.24
N ALA A 219 -19.96 7.61 -26.56
CA ALA A 219 -19.78 8.92 -27.18
C ALA A 219 -20.73 9.95 -26.56
N GLU A 220 -20.28 11.20 -26.52
CA GLU A 220 -21.02 12.37 -26.02
C GLU A 220 -21.26 12.39 -24.50
N VAL A 221 -20.76 11.40 -23.75
CA VAL A 221 -20.88 11.39 -22.28
C VAL A 221 -19.80 12.27 -21.65
N LYS A 222 -20.23 13.35 -20.98
CA LYS A 222 -19.37 14.17 -20.12
C LYS A 222 -19.01 13.39 -18.87
N HIS A 223 -17.72 13.18 -18.62
CA HIS A 223 -17.25 12.37 -17.51
C HIS A 223 -15.84 12.79 -17.04
N TRP A 224 -15.43 12.27 -15.88
CA TRP A 224 -14.04 12.28 -15.41
C TRP A 224 -13.70 10.94 -14.76
N HIS A 225 -12.41 10.68 -14.60
CA HIS A 225 -11.88 9.54 -13.86
C HIS A 225 -10.51 9.85 -13.25
N GLY A 226 -10.15 9.13 -12.20
CA GLY A 226 -8.90 9.36 -11.47
C GLY A 226 -8.68 8.37 -10.34
N ALA A 227 -7.62 8.58 -9.58
CA ALA A 227 -7.29 7.80 -8.39
C ALA A 227 -8.20 8.14 -7.20
N ALA A 228 -8.27 7.22 -6.23
CA ALA A 228 -8.79 7.48 -4.90
C ALA A 228 -7.84 8.37 -4.10
N ALA A 229 -8.31 8.87 -2.95
CA ALA A 229 -7.55 9.87 -2.20
C ALA A 229 -6.29 9.32 -1.56
N ASP A 230 -6.28 8.03 -1.26
CA ASP A 230 -5.28 7.30 -0.51
C ASP A 230 -4.76 6.07 -1.27
N SER A 231 -4.97 6.01 -2.59
CA SER A 231 -4.51 4.90 -3.43
C SER A 231 -4.00 5.40 -4.77
N TRP A 232 -2.91 4.80 -5.25
CA TRP A 232 -2.54 4.91 -6.67
C TRP A 232 -3.57 4.18 -7.53
N PHE A 233 -3.73 4.57 -8.79
CA PHE A 233 -4.67 3.90 -9.69
C PHE A 233 -4.09 3.70 -11.09
N GLN A 234 -4.33 2.53 -11.66
CA GLN A 234 -4.01 2.21 -13.05
C GLN A 234 -5.20 1.67 -13.80
N HIS A 235 -5.36 2.14 -15.03
CA HIS A 235 -6.27 1.55 -15.98
C HIS A 235 -5.70 1.60 -17.40
N ILE A 236 -6.08 0.62 -18.21
CA ILE A 236 -5.90 0.68 -19.66
C ILE A 236 -7.03 1.56 -20.21
N ALA A 237 -6.66 2.64 -20.86
CA ALA A 237 -7.58 3.50 -21.61
C ALA A 237 -7.57 3.07 -23.08
N ILE A 238 -8.74 2.72 -23.60
CA ILE A 238 -8.94 2.34 -25.01
C ILE A 238 -9.80 3.42 -25.65
N ALA A 239 -9.26 4.12 -26.65
CA ALA A 239 -10.02 5.05 -27.47
C ALA A 239 -10.63 4.28 -28.64
N VAL A 240 -11.94 4.07 -28.64
CA VAL A 240 -12.65 3.37 -29.72
C VAL A 240 -12.75 4.32 -30.93
N PRO A 241 -12.07 4.01 -32.05
CA PRO A 241 -12.02 4.92 -33.19
C PRO A 241 -13.39 5.07 -33.84
N ALA A 242 -13.69 6.28 -34.30
CA ALA A 242 -14.81 6.59 -35.17
C ALA A 242 -14.41 7.71 -36.13
N ASP A 243 -14.99 7.73 -37.32
CA ASP A 243 -14.68 8.76 -38.32
C ASP A 243 -14.98 10.16 -37.77
N GLY A 244 -13.96 11.01 -37.78
CA GLY A 244 -14.02 12.36 -37.22
C GLY A 244 -13.99 12.42 -35.69
N ALA A 245 -13.71 11.34 -34.95
CA ALA A 245 -13.67 11.40 -33.48
C ALA A 245 -12.74 12.51 -32.96
N SER A 246 -13.15 13.15 -31.85
CA SER A 246 -12.40 14.24 -31.23
C SER A 246 -12.68 14.30 -29.73
N ASN A 247 -11.76 14.89 -28.95
CA ASN A 247 -11.93 15.07 -27.51
C ASN A 247 -12.16 16.55 -27.17
N GLU A 248 -13.15 16.82 -26.35
CA GLU A 248 -13.41 18.15 -25.76
C GLU A 248 -13.05 18.11 -24.27
N TRP A 249 -12.05 18.90 -23.88
CA TRP A 249 -11.68 19.10 -22.47
C TRP A 249 -12.45 20.28 -21.87
N LEU A 250 -13.04 20.06 -20.70
CA LEU A 250 -13.91 21.02 -20.02
C LEU A 250 -13.30 21.46 -18.67
N GLU A 251 -14.15 21.85 -17.73
CA GLU A 251 -13.74 22.39 -16.45
C GLU A 251 -13.07 21.34 -15.53
N PRO A 252 -12.16 21.77 -14.64
CA PRO A 252 -11.60 20.91 -13.60
C PRO A 252 -12.67 20.32 -12.68
N VAL A 253 -12.43 19.10 -12.19
CA VAL A 253 -13.14 18.57 -11.02
C VAL A 253 -12.57 19.24 -9.78
N THR A 254 -13.37 20.07 -9.13
CA THR A 254 -12.91 20.86 -7.97
C THR A 254 -12.53 19.96 -6.80
N ASP A 255 -11.62 20.41 -5.93
CA ASP A 255 -11.32 19.68 -4.70
C ASP A 255 -12.57 19.51 -3.83
N GLU A 256 -13.48 20.50 -3.80
CA GLU A 256 -14.73 20.41 -3.03
C GLU A 256 -15.67 19.31 -3.56
N GLU A 257 -15.76 19.12 -4.89
CA GLU A 257 -16.51 18.02 -5.47
C GLU A 257 -15.85 16.67 -5.17
N TYR A 258 -14.52 16.60 -5.31
CA TYR A 258 -13.75 15.38 -5.09
C TYR A 258 -13.75 14.94 -3.62
N ASP A 259 -13.62 15.87 -2.68
CA ASP A 259 -13.58 15.57 -1.24
C ASP A 259 -14.94 15.15 -0.66
N LYS A 260 -16.03 15.22 -1.44
CA LYS A 260 -17.33 14.63 -1.10
C LYS A 260 -17.37 13.11 -1.32
N LEU A 261 -16.41 12.57 -2.08
CA LEU A 261 -16.30 11.13 -2.34
C LEU A 261 -15.76 10.41 -1.09
N ARG A 262 -16.19 9.15 -0.88
CA ARG A 262 -15.85 8.35 0.29
C ARG A 262 -15.33 6.97 -0.08
#